data_AF-A0A956VZ74-F1
#
_entry.id   AF-A0A956VZ74-F1
#
_cell.length_a   1.000
_cell.length_b   1.000
_cell.length_c   1.000
_cell.angle_alpha   90.00
_cell.angle_beta   90.00
_cell.angle_gamma   90.00
#
_symmetry.space_group_name_H-M   'P 1'
#
loop_
_entity.id
_entity.type
_entity.pdbx_description
1 polymer ?
#
loop_
_entity_poly.entity_id
_entity_poly.type
_entity_poly.pdbx_seq_one_letter_code
_entity_poly.pdbx_strand_id
1 'polypeptide(L)'
;LQQEWAGSQPDLERKAAALSGAAAKAWRWVGEMEEIAATFEAAGLPGDFHRGAAEVYRRLEQFKDDPSAPGGAELARFLLPSEGATTRSATAE
;
A
#
# COMPACT_ATOMS: atom_id res chain seq x y z
N LEU A 1 -0.47 -1.67 -21.07
CA LEU A 1 -1.09 -1.09 -19.86
C LEU A 1 -1.14 0.44 -19.91
N GLN A 2 -0.03 1.16 -20.12
CA GLN A 2 -0.07 2.64 -20.17
C GLN A 2 -1.00 3.21 -21.26
N GLN A 3 -0.98 2.66 -22.48
CA GLN A 3 -1.92 3.06 -23.55
C GLN A 3 -3.38 2.76 -23.17
N GLU A 4 -3.65 1.59 -22.57
CA GLU A 4 -4.98 1.23 -22.09
C GLU A 4 -5.48 2.18 -20.99
N TRP A 5 -4.60 2.59 -20.07
CA TRP A 5 -4.94 3.54 -19.02
C TRP A 5 -5.16 4.95 -19.55
N ALA A 6 -4.41 5.37 -20.57
CA ALA A 6 -4.65 6.66 -21.21
C ALA A 6 -6.07 6.76 -21.80
N GLY A 7 -6.59 5.66 -22.35
CA GLY A 7 -7.96 5.58 -22.87
C GLY A 7 -9.03 5.41 -21.78
N SER A 8 -8.83 4.46 -20.86
CA SER A 8 -9.85 4.07 -19.86
C SER A 8 -9.87 4.93 -18.59
N GLN A 9 -8.73 5.53 -18.24
CA GLN A 9 -8.53 6.34 -17.04
C GLN A 9 -7.65 7.56 -17.34
N PRO A 10 -8.11 8.50 -18.18
CA PRO A 10 -7.31 9.66 -18.61
C PRO A 10 -6.80 10.54 -17.44
N ASP A 11 -7.46 10.46 -16.29
CA ASP A 11 -7.12 11.21 -15.08
C ASP A 11 -6.21 10.47 -14.10
N LEU A 12 -5.75 9.25 -14.45
CA LEU A 12 -5.02 8.38 -13.52
C LEU A 12 -3.77 9.04 -12.94
N GLU A 13 -2.96 9.69 -13.78
CA GLU A 13 -1.73 10.34 -13.33
C GLU A 13 -2.01 11.48 -12.35
N ARG A 14 -3.01 12.31 -12.64
CA ARG A 14 -3.44 13.40 -11.73
C ARG A 14 -3.95 12.86 -10.41
N LYS A 15 -4.76 11.80 -10.43
CA LYS A 15 -5.27 11.14 -9.22
C LYS A 15 -4.15 10.51 -8.40
N ALA A 16 -3.19 9.87 -9.06
CA ALA A 16 -2.04 9.27 -8.40
C ALA A 16 -1.18 10.35 -7.72
N ALA A 17 -0.92 11.48 -8.38
CA ALA A 17 -0.20 12.62 -7.80
C ALA A 17 -0.94 13.21 -6.57
N ALA A 18 -2.27 13.18 -6.58
CA ALA A 18 -3.10 13.67 -5.47
C ALA A 18 -3.11 12.76 -4.22
N LEU A 19 -2.44 11.60 -4.25
CA LEU A 19 -2.42 10.65 -3.12
C LEU A 19 -1.61 11.14 -1.90
N SER A 20 -0.89 12.25 -1.98
CA SER A 20 -0.14 12.84 -0.85
C SER A 20 -0.98 12.94 0.43
N GLY A 21 -2.20 13.51 0.33
CA GLY A 21 -3.09 13.65 1.49
C GLY A 21 -3.63 12.31 2.04
N ALA A 22 -3.69 11.27 1.20
CA ALA A 22 -4.02 9.92 1.63
C ALA A 22 -2.81 9.25 2.31
N ALA A 23 -1.61 9.43 1.78
CA ALA A 23 -0.37 8.94 2.40
C ALA A 23 -0.19 9.49 3.82
N ALA A 24 -0.44 10.80 4.02
CA ALA A 24 -0.35 11.44 5.33
C ALA A 24 -1.28 10.85 6.41
N LYS A 25 -2.38 10.22 5.98
CA LYS A 25 -3.42 9.65 6.84
C LYS A 25 -3.42 8.13 6.86
N ALA A 26 -2.53 7.49 6.09
CA ALA A 26 -2.50 6.05 5.85
C ALA A 26 -2.47 5.24 7.16
N TRP A 27 -1.70 5.72 8.13
CA TRP A 27 -1.54 5.13 9.45
C TRP A 27 -2.87 4.89 10.19
N ARG A 28 -3.93 5.67 9.89
CA ARG A 28 -5.24 5.52 10.54
C ARG A 28 -5.92 4.21 10.16
N TRP A 29 -5.67 3.72 8.95
CA TRP A 29 -6.33 2.52 8.42
C TRP A 29 -5.59 1.23 8.76
N VAL A 30 -4.41 1.27 9.39
CA VAL A 30 -3.65 0.05 9.73
C VAL A 30 -4.48 -0.87 10.64
N GLY A 31 -5.02 -0.33 11.73
CA GLY A 31 -5.88 -1.08 12.65
C GLY A 31 -7.18 -1.57 12.00
N GLU A 32 -7.81 -0.71 11.18
CA GLU A 32 -9.03 -1.09 10.44
C GLU A 32 -8.76 -2.29 9.51
N MET A 33 -7.62 -2.31 8.80
CA MET A 33 -7.26 -3.43 7.93
C MET A 33 -6.97 -4.71 8.73
N GLU A 34 -6.36 -4.59 9.91
CA GLU A 34 -6.10 -5.74 10.80
C GLU A 34 -7.42 -6.31 11.37
N GLU A 35 -8.37 -5.46 11.76
CA GLU A 35 -9.70 -5.89 12.23
C GLU A 35 -10.52 -6.55 11.12
N ILE A 36 -10.47 -6.01 9.89
CA ILE A 36 -11.15 -6.64 8.73
C ILE A 36 -10.52 -8.01 8.43
N ALA A 37 -9.18 -8.11 8.47
CA ALA A 37 -8.48 -9.38 8.29
C ALA A 37 -8.94 -10.43 9.32
N ALA A 38 -8.97 -10.05 10.61
CA ALA A 38 -9.43 -10.93 11.68
C ALA A 38 -10.90 -11.35 11.49
N THR A 39 -11.75 -10.44 11.01
CA THR A 39 -13.17 -10.73 10.72
C THR A 39 -13.31 -11.76 9.59
N PHE A 40 -12.51 -11.63 8.53
CA PHE A 40 -12.48 -12.61 7.43
C PHE A 40 -12.04 -13.98 7.92
N GLU A 41 -10.97 -14.04 8.69
CA GLU A 41 -10.44 -15.29 9.25
C GLU A 41 -11.43 -15.96 10.20
N ALA A 42 -12.13 -15.18 11.03
CA ALA A 42 -13.21 -15.68 11.89
C ALA A 42 -14.38 -16.28 11.10
N ALA A 43 -14.62 -15.82 9.87
CA ALA A 43 -15.62 -16.36 8.95
C ALA A 43 -15.09 -17.53 8.09
N GLY A 44 -13.84 -17.97 8.28
CA GLY A 44 -13.20 -19.01 7.47
C GLY A 44 -12.75 -18.54 6.09
N LEU A 45 -12.61 -17.24 5.87
CA LEU A 45 -12.09 -16.63 4.63
C LEU A 45 -10.63 -16.19 4.79
N PRO A 46 -9.86 -16.03 3.70
CA PRO A 46 -8.49 -15.52 3.77
C PRO A 46 -8.42 -14.06 4.21
N GLY A 47 -7.58 -13.75 5.21
CA GLY A 47 -7.31 -12.38 5.67
C GLY A 47 -6.15 -11.68 4.95
N ASP A 48 -5.38 -12.41 4.13
CA ASP A 48 -4.06 -11.97 3.63
C ASP A 48 -4.11 -10.69 2.78
N PHE A 49 -5.19 -10.47 2.03
CA PHE A 49 -5.37 -9.24 1.26
C PHE A 49 -5.38 -8.00 2.17
N HIS A 50 -6.12 -8.08 3.28
CA HIS A 50 -6.22 -7.00 4.24
C HIS A 50 -4.94 -6.86 5.06
N ARG A 51 -4.25 -7.97 5.38
CA ARG A 51 -2.92 -7.92 5.99
C ARG A 51 -1.89 -7.23 5.09
N GLY A 52 -1.93 -7.51 3.79
CA GLY A 52 -1.11 -6.83 2.79
C GLY A 52 -1.41 -5.34 2.71
N ALA A 53 -2.70 -4.95 2.75
CA ALA A 53 -3.09 -3.55 2.80
C ALA A 53 -2.61 -2.84 4.08
N ALA A 54 -2.72 -3.50 5.24
CA ALA A 54 -2.20 -2.99 6.51
C ALA A 54 -0.68 -2.73 6.44
N GLU A 55 0.07 -3.66 5.85
CA GLU A 55 1.52 -3.51 5.65
C GLU A 55 1.87 -2.35 4.71
N VAL A 56 1.12 -2.17 3.60
CA VAL A 56 1.29 -1.02 2.72
C VAL A 56 1.07 0.29 3.50
N TYR A 57 0.00 0.40 4.28
CA TYR A 57 -0.26 1.60 5.08
C TYR A 57 0.79 1.83 6.18
N ARG A 58 1.30 0.76 6.79
CA ARG A 58 2.38 0.82 7.79
C ARG A 58 3.68 1.36 7.19
N ARG A 59 4.05 0.96 5.97
CA ARG A 59 5.21 1.54 5.27
C ARG A 59 5.08 3.03 4.99
N LEU A 60 3.85 3.51 4.84
CA LEU A 60 3.56 4.93 4.65
C LEU A 60 3.50 5.73 5.96
N GLU A 61 3.61 5.10 7.13
CA GLU A 61 3.57 5.78 8.43
C GLU A 61 4.72 6.79 8.60
N GLN A 62 5.81 6.65 7.86
CA GLN A 62 6.88 7.65 7.79
C GLN A 62 6.41 9.04 7.33
N PHE A 63 5.25 9.12 6.65
CA PHE A 63 4.62 10.36 6.20
C PHE A 63 3.48 10.83 7.12
N LYS A 64 3.34 10.24 8.31
CA LYS A 64 2.25 10.54 9.25
C LYS A 64 2.11 12.04 9.50
N ASP A 65 0.91 12.53 9.22
CA ASP A 65 0.49 13.93 9.39
C ASP A 65 1.36 14.94 8.61
N ASP A 66 2.16 14.48 7.64
CA ASP A 66 2.96 15.31 6.75
C ASP A 66 2.17 15.63 5.45
N PRO A 67 1.67 16.87 5.30
CA PRO A 67 0.94 17.27 4.09
C PRO A 67 1.84 17.38 2.85
N SER A 68 3.16 17.28 3.00
CA SER A 68 4.15 17.32 1.92
C SER A 68 4.58 15.93 1.43
N ALA A 69 3.96 14.87 1.93
CA ALA A 69 4.19 13.49 1.49
C ALA A 69 4.15 13.39 -0.06
N PRO A 70 5.01 12.57 -0.68
CA PRO A 70 5.01 12.43 -2.12
C PRO A 70 3.71 11.76 -2.61
N GLY A 71 3.37 12.01 -3.87
CA GLY A 71 2.30 11.30 -4.59
C GLY A 71 2.86 10.38 -5.69
N GLY A 72 1.96 9.69 -6.38
CA GLY A 72 2.25 8.99 -7.63
C GLY A 72 3.41 7.99 -7.56
N ALA A 73 4.26 8.02 -8.59
CA ALA A 73 5.38 7.09 -8.72
C ALA A 73 6.46 7.27 -7.65
N GLU A 74 6.60 8.47 -7.09
CA GLU A 74 7.56 8.73 -6.01
C GLU A 74 7.11 8.05 -4.72
N LEU A 75 5.84 8.20 -4.34
CA LEU A 75 5.24 7.48 -3.21
C LEU A 75 5.40 5.96 -3.35
N ALA A 76 5.18 5.43 -4.55
CA ALA A 76 5.31 4.00 -4.81
C ALA A 76 6.72 3.44 -4.55
N ARG A 77 7.78 4.25 -4.70
CA ARG A 77 9.16 3.81 -4.41
C ARG A 77 9.37 3.46 -2.94
N PHE A 78 8.65 4.12 -2.02
CA PHE A 78 8.71 3.83 -0.59
C PHE A 78 7.98 2.53 -0.21
N LEU A 79 7.18 1.96 -1.12
CA LEU A 79 6.51 0.68 -0.92
C LEU A 79 7.34 -0.51 -1.41
N LEU A 80 8.31 -0.26 -2.29
CA LEU A 80 9.17 -1.30 -2.85
C LEU A 80 10.27 -1.70 -1.85
N PRO A 81 10.76 -2.95 -1.89
CA PRO A 81 11.92 -3.34 -1.11
C PRO A 81 13.10 -2.42 -1.45
N SER A 82 13.88 -2.02 -0.43
CA SER A 82 15.19 -1.45 -0.66
C SER A 82 16.02 -2.47 -1.44
N GLU A 83 16.69 -2.06 -2.53
CA GLU A 83 17.52 -2.99 -3.30
C GLU A 83 18.55 -3.66 -2.36
N GLY A 84 18.38 -4.96 -2.12
CA GLY A 84 19.15 -5.75 -1.15
C GLY A 84 18.33 -6.60 -0.18
N ALA A 85 17.04 -6.31 0.02
CA ALA A 85 16.16 -7.12 0.87
C ALA A 85 15.54 -8.32 0.12
N THR A 86 16.36 -9.11 -0.58
CA THR A 86 15.94 -10.44 -1.01
C THR A 86 16.12 -11.38 0.18
N THR A 87 15.06 -11.59 0.94
CA THR A 87 14.99 -12.65 1.94
C THR A 87 15.21 -13.99 1.23
N ARG A 88 16.43 -14.52 1.32
CA ARG A 88 16.66 -15.96 1.20
C ARG A 88 16.02 -16.61 2.42
N SER A 89 14.93 -17.32 2.20
CA SER A 89 14.54 -18.44 3.07
C SER A 89 14.44 -19.64 2.12
N ALA A 90 15.53 -20.40 1.97
CA ALA A 90 15.85 -21.58 2.76
C ALA A 90 14.81 -22.70 2.53
N THR A 91 15.13 -23.52 1.54
CA THR A 91 14.65 -24.90 1.38
C THR A 91 14.88 -25.67 2.67
N ALA A 92 13.87 -26.39 3.14
CA ALA A 92 14.05 -27.55 4.00
C ALA A 92 13.18 -28.67 3.44
N GLU A 93 13.87 -29.75 3.05
CA GLU A 93 13.33 -31.08 2.75
C GLU A 93 12.54 -31.68 3.91
#